data_AF-A0A376MEH2-F1
#
_entry.id   AF-A0A376MEH2-F1
#
_cell.length_a   1.000
_cell.length_b   1.000
_cell.length_c   1.000
_cell.angle_alpha   90.00
_cell.angle_beta   90.00
_cell.angle_gamma   90.00
#
_symmetry.space_group_name_H-M   'P 1'
#
loop_
_entity.id
_entity.type
_entity.pdbx_description
1 polymer ?
#
loop_
_entity_poly.entity_id
_entity_poly.type
_entity_poly.pdbx_seq_one_letter_code
_entity_poly.pdbx_strand_id
1 'polypeptide(L)'
;MSTLFTINACKSFGCRNLGQPTSTDYSWPDYRLGYPALHCRACGSYPPLFDEQQFRDWLTVHLSTFATEKGHFCPVCYGTDTICYGHNPQGSQRIQCRNCKKVWTPKQYQKEITPPEIIETVAFLVPFQGVSSGQKLYVLISFDALRGNILHLSTNYTQHQAGESLHYRYRGNAEPELHESNIVQRVDMREAQFLCRSQFDEIQYGSAALKRNAKGVILRPVITAHGHFRVLNILFPTVKTGNDSNLLIVFYVQIMPDDFVMQLHRF
;
A
#
# COMPACT_ATOMS: atom_id res chain seq x y z
N MET A 1 -14.17 5.65 19.86
CA MET A 1 -14.16 5.53 18.38
C MET A 1 -12.86 4.85 17.99
N SER A 2 -12.88 3.57 17.60
CA SER A 2 -11.64 2.86 17.27
C SER A 2 -10.97 3.56 16.08
N THR A 3 -9.66 3.74 16.17
CA THR A 3 -8.81 4.32 15.12
C THR A 3 -8.86 3.42 13.89
N LEU A 4 -9.87 3.62 13.03
CA LEU A 4 -10.21 2.71 11.94
C LEU A 4 -9.02 2.41 11.02
N PHE A 5 -8.05 3.33 10.92
CA PHE A 5 -6.85 3.16 10.10
C PHE A 5 -5.61 3.73 10.78
N THR A 6 -4.76 2.86 11.31
CA THR A 6 -3.45 3.23 11.87
C THR A 6 -2.38 3.13 10.79
N ILE A 7 -1.70 4.25 10.53
CA ILE A 7 -0.50 4.32 9.68
C ILE A 7 0.79 4.49 10.49
N ASN A 8 0.73 5.27 11.56
CA ASN A 8 1.84 5.53 12.47
C ASN A 8 1.83 4.49 13.59
N ALA A 9 2.44 3.33 13.34
CA ALA A 9 2.62 2.25 14.30
C ALA A 9 3.95 1.53 14.03
N CYS A 10 4.37 0.69 14.99
CA CYS A 10 5.45 -0.25 14.76
C CYS A 10 5.08 -1.20 13.61
N LYS A 11 6.05 -1.40 12.73
CA LYS A 11 5.91 -2.16 11.50
C LYS A 11 6.77 -3.43 11.49
N SER A 12 7.43 -3.71 12.61
CA SER A 12 8.39 -4.79 12.74
C SER A 12 7.70 -6.10 13.05
N PHE A 13 7.93 -7.09 12.22
CA PHE A 13 7.47 -8.44 12.47
C PHE A 13 8.01 -9.00 13.79
N GLY A 14 7.20 -9.81 14.46
CA GLY A 14 7.52 -10.40 15.76
C GLY A 14 7.49 -9.41 16.94
N CYS A 15 7.35 -8.11 16.69
CA CYS A 15 7.20 -7.13 17.74
C CYS A 15 5.80 -7.17 18.35
N ARG A 16 5.71 -7.12 19.68
CA ARG A 16 4.44 -7.00 20.41
C ARG A 16 3.62 -5.75 20.03
N ASN A 17 4.27 -4.74 19.47
CA ASN A 17 3.64 -3.50 19.04
C ASN A 17 3.30 -3.48 17.55
N LEU A 18 3.50 -4.57 16.82
CA LEU A 18 3.19 -4.63 15.38
C LEU A 18 1.75 -4.17 15.11
N GLY A 19 1.60 -3.11 14.32
CA GLY A 19 0.31 -2.55 13.92
C GLY A 19 -0.49 -1.90 15.04
N GLN A 20 0.04 -1.82 16.27
CA GLN A 20 -0.69 -1.27 17.42
C GLN A 20 -0.77 0.27 17.31
N PRO A 21 -1.97 0.87 17.44
CA PRO A 21 -2.17 2.32 17.35
C PRO A 21 -1.51 3.09 18.48
N THR A 22 -1.45 2.47 19.65
CA THR A 22 -0.91 3.06 20.87
C THR A 22 -0.08 2.03 21.59
N SER A 23 1.01 2.48 22.20
CA SER A 23 1.85 1.64 23.06
C SER A 23 2.68 2.55 23.97
N THR A 24 2.93 2.10 25.19
CA THR A 24 3.86 2.76 26.12
C THR A 24 5.31 2.66 25.63
N ASP A 25 5.62 1.75 24.71
CA ASP A 25 6.95 1.62 24.12
C ASP A 25 7.23 2.65 23.03
N TYR A 26 6.23 3.41 22.58
CA TYR A 26 6.40 4.40 21.52
C TYR A 26 6.99 5.71 22.03
N SER A 27 7.90 6.26 21.23
CA SER A 27 8.44 7.61 21.36
C SER A 27 8.33 8.30 20.02
N TRP A 28 7.63 9.42 19.95
CA TRP A 28 7.46 10.21 18.72
C TRP A 28 7.27 11.70 19.04
N PRO A 29 7.65 12.62 18.12
CA PRO A 29 8.56 12.38 17.01
C PRO A 29 10.00 12.18 17.51
N ASP A 30 10.70 11.18 16.96
CA ASP A 30 12.14 10.99 17.12
C ASP A 30 12.82 11.33 15.78
N TYR A 31 13.92 12.10 15.83
CA TYR A 31 14.63 12.62 14.65
C TYR A 31 16.01 11.98 14.44
N ARG A 32 16.33 10.87 15.13
CA ARG A 32 17.64 10.20 15.02
C ARG A 32 18.08 9.92 13.57
N LEU A 33 17.13 9.66 12.67
CA LEU A 33 17.40 9.35 11.26
C LEU A 33 17.32 10.57 10.33
N GLY A 34 17.24 11.79 10.86
CA GLY A 34 17.15 13.02 10.07
C GLY A 34 15.75 13.35 9.55
N TYR A 35 14.73 12.57 9.93
CA TYR A 35 13.33 12.76 9.59
C TYR A 35 12.42 12.37 10.76
N PRO A 36 11.17 12.88 10.83
CA PRO A 36 10.25 12.52 11.90
C PRO A 36 9.86 11.03 11.83
N ALA A 37 10.20 10.29 12.87
CA ALA A 37 9.92 8.86 12.99
C ALA A 37 9.24 8.51 14.33
N LEU A 38 8.58 7.36 14.34
CA LEU A 38 8.13 6.68 15.54
C LEU A 38 9.23 5.72 15.96
N HIS A 39 9.82 5.93 17.13
CA HIS A 39 10.74 4.97 17.73
C HIS A 39 9.96 3.97 18.60
N CYS A 40 10.03 2.68 18.25
CA CYS A 40 9.46 1.60 19.05
C CYS A 40 10.54 0.99 19.96
N ARG A 41 10.51 1.31 21.26
CA ARG A 41 11.50 0.82 22.23
C ARG A 41 11.49 -0.70 22.44
N ALA A 42 10.38 -1.38 22.10
CA ALA A 42 10.30 -2.83 22.23
C ALA A 42 11.17 -3.59 21.23
N CYS A 43 11.38 -3.04 20.03
CA CYS A 43 12.13 -3.70 18.97
C CYS A 43 13.19 -2.81 18.30
N GLY A 44 13.34 -1.56 18.74
CA GLY A 44 14.30 -0.59 18.21
C GLY A 44 13.97 -0.02 16.83
N SER A 45 12.76 -0.23 16.29
CA SER A 45 12.41 0.22 14.93
C SER A 45 12.12 1.72 14.88
N TYR A 46 12.43 2.34 13.74
CA TYR A 46 12.17 3.76 13.45
C TYR A 46 11.29 3.96 12.20
N PRO A 47 10.05 3.44 12.16
CA PRO A 47 9.15 3.74 11.05
C PRO A 47 8.89 5.24 10.91
N PRO A 48 8.89 5.77 9.68
CA PRO A 48 8.60 7.18 9.40
C PRO A 48 7.18 7.55 9.81
N LEU A 49 7.01 8.81 10.23
CA LEU A 49 5.71 9.40 10.51
C LEU A 49 5.10 9.96 9.23
N PHE A 50 3.81 9.68 9.04
CA PHE A 50 2.99 10.21 7.96
C PHE A 50 1.91 11.14 8.52
N ASP A 51 1.42 12.04 7.68
CA ASP A 51 0.21 12.81 7.99
C ASP A 51 -0.99 11.86 8.05
N GLU A 52 -1.43 11.60 9.27
CA GLU A 52 -2.49 10.63 9.53
C GLU A 52 -3.84 11.10 9.01
N GLN A 53 -4.11 12.40 9.04
CA GLN A 53 -5.38 12.96 8.58
C GLN A 53 -5.49 12.82 7.06
N GLN A 54 -4.47 13.28 6.32
CA GLN A 54 -4.45 13.16 4.86
C GLN A 54 -4.54 11.69 4.43
N PHE A 55 -3.83 10.79 5.12
CA PHE A 55 -3.89 9.36 4.85
C PHE A 55 -5.30 8.79 5.06
N ARG A 56 -5.95 9.11 6.19
CA ARG A 56 -7.30 8.65 6.51
C ARG A 56 -8.34 9.16 5.52
N ASP A 57 -8.23 10.42 5.11
CA ASP A 57 -9.13 11.02 4.14
C ASP A 57 -9.03 10.32 2.78
N TRP A 58 -7.80 10.12 2.28
CA TRP A 58 -7.58 9.38 1.05
C TRP A 58 -8.05 7.92 1.15
N LEU A 59 -7.67 7.21 2.21
CA LEU A 59 -7.98 5.79 2.37
C LEU A 59 -9.50 5.54 2.49
N THR A 60 -10.22 6.43 3.17
CA THR A 60 -11.68 6.37 3.29
C THR A 60 -12.34 6.40 1.91
N VAL A 61 -11.93 7.34 1.05
CA VAL A 61 -12.46 7.46 -0.31
C VAL A 61 -12.05 6.25 -1.16
N HIS A 62 -10.80 5.82 -1.06
CA HIS A 62 -10.27 4.65 -1.78
C HIS A 62 -11.07 3.38 -1.46
N LEU A 63 -11.26 3.06 -0.16
CA LEU A 63 -12.01 1.88 0.27
C LEU A 63 -13.50 1.98 -0.05
N SER A 64 -14.11 3.14 0.15
CA SER A 64 -15.53 3.36 -0.18
C SER A 64 -15.79 3.18 -1.68
N THR A 65 -14.88 3.65 -2.52
CA THR A 65 -14.95 3.47 -3.97
C THR A 65 -14.82 2.00 -4.32
N PHE A 66 -13.77 1.32 -3.83
CA PHE A 66 -13.57 -0.11 -4.06
C PHE A 66 -14.80 -0.94 -3.66
N ALA A 67 -15.33 -0.71 -2.47
CA ALA A 67 -16.53 -1.36 -1.95
C ALA A 67 -17.77 -1.12 -2.82
N THR A 68 -17.95 0.11 -3.30
CA THR A 68 -19.08 0.47 -4.17
C THR A 68 -18.96 -0.17 -5.54
N GLU A 69 -17.74 -0.37 -6.03
CA GLU A 69 -17.52 -1.00 -7.34
C GLU A 69 -17.63 -2.52 -7.29
N LYS A 70 -17.02 -3.16 -6.29
CA LYS A 70 -16.90 -4.61 -6.19
C LYS A 70 -17.98 -5.29 -5.34
N GLY A 71 -18.54 -4.58 -4.37
CA GLY A 71 -19.62 -5.11 -3.51
C GLY A 71 -19.19 -6.15 -2.47
N HIS A 72 -17.89 -6.31 -2.21
CA HIS A 72 -17.36 -7.33 -1.30
C HIS A 72 -17.43 -6.96 0.19
N PHE A 73 -17.49 -5.66 0.51
CA PHE A 73 -17.66 -5.16 1.86
C PHE A 73 -18.41 -3.83 1.84
N CYS A 74 -18.87 -3.38 3.00
CA CYS A 74 -19.66 -2.17 3.13
C CYS A 74 -18.82 -0.90 2.85
N PRO A 75 -19.28 0.02 1.99
CA PRO A 75 -18.57 1.28 1.69
C PRO A 75 -18.62 2.31 2.83
N VAL A 76 -19.18 1.97 3.99
CA VAL A 76 -19.32 2.90 5.13
C VAL A 76 -18.64 2.35 6.37
N CYS A 77 -18.99 1.12 6.78
CA CYS A 77 -18.42 0.51 7.98
C CYS A 77 -17.35 -0.54 7.69
N TYR A 78 -17.08 -0.83 6.42
CA TYR A 78 -16.11 -1.82 5.95
C TYR A 78 -16.36 -3.27 6.40
N GLY A 79 -17.52 -3.54 7.01
CA GLY A 79 -17.95 -4.90 7.35
C GLY A 79 -18.28 -5.71 6.10
N THR A 80 -17.93 -6.99 6.13
CA THR A 80 -18.15 -7.97 5.04
C THR A 80 -19.52 -8.65 5.10
N ASP A 81 -20.20 -8.58 6.25
CA ASP A 81 -21.53 -9.19 6.44
C ASP A 81 -22.62 -8.40 5.71
N THR A 82 -23.10 -8.99 4.60
CA THR A 82 -24.06 -8.37 3.68
C THR A 82 -25.15 -9.35 3.25
N ILE A 83 -26.27 -8.81 2.77
CA ILE A 83 -27.38 -9.57 2.19
C ILE A 83 -27.80 -8.99 0.85
N CYS A 84 -28.36 -9.83 -0.02
CA CYS A 84 -29.10 -9.36 -1.19
C CYS A 84 -30.35 -8.58 -0.72
N TYR A 85 -30.56 -7.39 -1.28
CA TYR A 85 -31.63 -6.46 -0.90
C TYR A 85 -32.43 -6.02 -2.14
N GLY A 86 -33.04 -6.98 -2.82
CA GLY A 86 -33.81 -6.73 -4.05
C GLY A 86 -32.96 -6.17 -5.20
N HIS A 87 -33.61 -5.49 -6.13
CA HIS A 87 -32.99 -4.94 -7.33
C HIS A 87 -33.26 -3.44 -7.46
N ASN A 88 -32.41 -2.72 -8.19
CA ASN A 88 -32.69 -1.34 -8.60
C ASN A 88 -33.73 -1.32 -9.76
N PRO A 89 -34.26 -0.14 -10.16
CA PRO A 89 -35.19 -0.05 -11.29
C PRO A 89 -34.64 -0.56 -12.63
N GLN A 90 -33.31 -0.65 -12.77
CA GLN A 90 -32.61 -1.17 -13.95
C GLN A 90 -32.38 -2.69 -13.87
N GLY A 91 -32.86 -3.36 -12.81
CA GLY A 91 -32.72 -4.80 -12.61
C GLY A 91 -31.38 -5.24 -11.99
N SER A 92 -30.50 -4.34 -11.59
CA SER A 92 -29.20 -4.68 -10.96
C SER A 92 -29.36 -5.04 -9.48
N GLN A 93 -28.63 -6.06 -9.02
CA GLN A 93 -28.66 -6.54 -7.64
C GLN A 93 -28.24 -5.44 -6.65
N ARG A 94 -29.10 -5.16 -5.66
CA ARG A 94 -28.76 -4.34 -4.50
C ARG A 94 -28.26 -5.21 -3.36
N ILE A 95 -27.33 -4.71 -2.58
CA ILE A 95 -26.86 -5.35 -1.35
C ILE A 95 -27.02 -4.40 -0.17
N GLN A 96 -27.27 -4.99 1.01
CA GLN A 96 -27.37 -4.27 2.27
C GLN A 96 -26.37 -4.80 3.28
N CYS A 97 -25.66 -3.91 3.95
CA CYS A 97 -24.80 -4.27 5.08
C CYS A 97 -25.65 -4.63 6.30
N ARG A 98 -25.37 -5.77 6.93
CA ARG A 98 -26.10 -6.16 8.15
C ARG A 98 -25.78 -5.27 9.34
N ASN A 99 -24.55 -4.73 9.39
CA ASN A 99 -24.06 -3.94 10.51
C ASN A 99 -24.63 -2.51 10.51
N CYS A 100 -24.39 -1.72 9.45
CA CYS A 100 -24.83 -0.31 9.40
C CYS A 100 -26.07 -0.07 8.53
N LYS A 101 -26.69 -1.12 7.97
CA LYS A 101 -27.90 -1.05 7.12
C LYS A 101 -27.75 -0.26 5.81
N LYS A 102 -26.55 0.19 5.45
CA LYS A 102 -26.26 0.84 4.16
C LYS A 102 -26.69 -0.09 3.02
N VAL A 103 -27.47 0.44 2.08
CA VAL A 103 -27.85 -0.22 0.82
C VAL A 103 -27.06 0.40 -0.34
N TRP A 104 -26.54 -0.42 -1.24
CA TRP A 104 -25.88 0.04 -2.47
C TRP A 104 -26.01 -0.98 -3.61
N THR A 105 -25.71 -0.56 -4.83
CA THR A 105 -25.69 -1.42 -6.03
C THR A 105 -24.25 -1.49 -6.55
N PRO A 106 -23.57 -2.64 -6.43
CA PRO A 106 -22.21 -2.81 -6.96
C PRO A 106 -22.18 -2.73 -8.49
N LYS A 107 -21.09 -2.18 -9.05
CA LYS A 107 -20.87 -2.18 -10.51
C LYS A 107 -20.55 -3.58 -11.03
N GLN A 108 -19.78 -4.35 -10.27
CA GLN A 108 -19.38 -5.72 -10.58
C GLN A 108 -19.74 -6.58 -9.38
N TYR A 109 -20.97 -7.09 -9.36
CA TYR A 109 -21.41 -7.95 -8.27
C TYR A 109 -20.91 -9.38 -8.47
N GLN A 110 -20.03 -9.83 -7.58
CA GLN A 110 -19.67 -11.23 -7.41
C GLN A 110 -20.09 -11.67 -6.01
N LYS A 111 -21.01 -12.63 -5.94
CA LYS A 111 -21.65 -13.08 -4.70
C LYS A 111 -20.65 -13.74 -3.75
N GLU A 112 -19.69 -14.46 -4.28
CA GLU A 112 -18.68 -15.19 -3.51
C GLU A 112 -17.29 -14.85 -4.03
N ILE A 113 -16.38 -14.62 -3.09
CA ILE A 113 -14.94 -14.57 -3.34
C ILE A 113 -14.38 -15.85 -2.76
N THR A 114 -13.68 -16.62 -3.59
CA THR A 114 -12.96 -17.79 -3.07
C THR A 114 -11.82 -17.31 -2.18
N PRO A 115 -11.77 -17.69 -0.90
CA PRO A 115 -10.66 -17.31 -0.04
C PRO A 115 -9.35 -17.89 -0.60
N PRO A 116 -8.28 -17.08 -0.65
CA PRO A 116 -6.96 -17.57 -1.02
C PRO A 116 -6.37 -18.40 0.11
N GLU A 117 -5.47 -19.31 -0.24
CA GLU A 117 -4.75 -20.12 0.75
C GLU A 117 -3.43 -19.45 1.16
N ILE A 118 -2.69 -18.92 0.19
CA ILE A 118 -1.46 -18.17 0.39
C ILE A 118 -1.51 -16.92 -0.47
N ILE A 119 -1.42 -15.75 0.15
CA ILE A 119 -1.37 -14.47 -0.58
C ILE A 119 0.10 -14.06 -0.75
N GLU A 120 0.53 -13.93 -2.00
CA GLU A 120 1.82 -13.34 -2.37
C GLU A 120 1.58 -12.00 -3.08
N THR A 121 2.52 -11.07 -2.90
CA THR A 121 2.47 -9.76 -3.53
C THR A 121 3.78 -9.47 -4.23
N VAL A 122 3.68 -9.01 -5.48
CA VAL A 122 4.83 -8.52 -6.25
C VAL A 122 4.66 -7.06 -6.61
N ALA A 123 5.78 -6.35 -6.66
CA ALA A 123 5.89 -4.98 -7.11
C ALA A 123 6.59 -4.93 -8.45
N PHE A 124 6.11 -4.09 -9.37
CA PHE A 124 6.80 -3.85 -10.65
C PHE A 124 6.46 -2.46 -11.20
N LEU A 125 7.18 -2.08 -12.24
CA LEU A 125 7.03 -0.79 -12.89
C LEU A 125 6.38 -0.98 -14.27
N VAL A 126 5.36 -0.17 -14.55
CA VAL A 126 4.71 -0.16 -15.87
C VAL A 126 4.91 1.20 -16.53
N PRO A 127 5.17 1.25 -17.84
CA PRO A 127 5.16 2.52 -18.56
C PRO A 127 3.74 3.10 -18.56
N PHE A 128 3.63 4.42 -18.46
CA PHE A 128 2.36 5.12 -18.67
C PHE A 128 2.56 6.39 -19.49
N GLN A 129 1.49 6.88 -20.10
CA GLN A 129 1.53 8.07 -20.94
C GLN A 129 1.42 9.35 -20.10
N GLY A 130 2.53 9.71 -19.44
CA GLY A 130 2.65 10.93 -18.64
C GLY A 130 2.96 12.19 -19.45
N VAL A 131 3.58 13.18 -18.79
CA VAL A 131 3.96 14.47 -19.40
C VAL A 131 5.09 14.36 -20.44
N SER A 132 5.94 13.35 -20.31
CA SER A 132 7.06 13.07 -21.22
C SER A 132 7.13 11.57 -21.56
N SER A 133 8.06 11.18 -22.43
CA SER A 133 8.45 9.78 -22.59
C SER A 133 9.11 9.24 -21.32
N GLY A 134 9.09 7.91 -21.15
CA GLY A 134 9.77 7.22 -20.04
C GLY A 134 9.07 7.29 -18.69
N GLN A 135 7.84 7.79 -18.65
CA GLN A 135 7.04 7.91 -17.44
C GLN A 135 6.58 6.53 -16.95
N LYS A 136 6.73 6.23 -15.66
CA LYS A 136 6.43 4.92 -15.05
C LYS A 136 5.41 5.02 -13.92
N LEU A 137 4.62 3.98 -13.70
CA LEU A 137 3.81 3.81 -12.48
C LEU A 137 4.37 2.65 -11.66
N TYR A 138 4.26 2.80 -10.34
CA TYR A 138 4.49 1.73 -9.40
C TYR A 138 3.21 0.90 -9.26
N VAL A 139 3.32 -0.42 -9.41
CA VAL A 139 2.20 -1.35 -9.38
C VAL A 139 2.44 -2.44 -8.34
N LEU A 140 1.37 -2.76 -7.61
CA LEU A 140 1.29 -3.91 -6.71
C LEU A 140 0.24 -4.88 -7.25
N ILE A 141 0.61 -6.15 -7.34
CA ILE A 141 -0.33 -7.24 -7.59
C ILE A 141 -0.22 -8.22 -6.45
N SER A 142 -1.36 -8.54 -5.84
CA SER A 142 -1.51 -9.67 -4.93
C SER A 142 -2.31 -10.79 -5.59
N PHE A 143 -1.85 -12.02 -5.42
CA PHE A 143 -2.43 -13.21 -6.01
C PHE A 143 -2.37 -14.39 -5.05
N ASP A 144 -3.21 -15.40 -5.29
CA ASP A 144 -3.13 -16.69 -4.61
C ASP A 144 -1.94 -17.47 -5.18
N ALA A 145 -0.92 -17.77 -4.36
CA ALA A 145 0.29 -18.42 -4.83
C ALA A 145 0.08 -19.87 -5.29
N LEU A 146 -0.97 -20.54 -4.80
CA LEU A 146 -1.26 -21.93 -5.16
C LEU A 146 -2.16 -22.02 -6.40
N ARG A 147 -3.13 -21.10 -6.52
CA ARG A 147 -4.12 -21.12 -7.61
C ARG A 147 -3.80 -20.15 -8.75
N GLY A 148 -2.91 -19.20 -8.54
CA GLY A 148 -2.51 -18.20 -9.54
C GLY A 148 -3.55 -17.12 -9.83
N ASN A 149 -4.70 -17.09 -9.13
CA ASN A 149 -5.71 -16.06 -9.35
C ASN A 149 -5.30 -14.73 -8.73
N ILE A 150 -5.44 -13.65 -9.49
CA ILE A 150 -5.20 -12.28 -9.01
C ILE A 150 -6.30 -11.90 -8.03
N LEU A 151 -5.89 -11.46 -6.84
CA LEU A 151 -6.77 -11.05 -5.75
C LEU A 151 -6.98 -9.54 -5.76
N HIS A 152 -5.90 -8.78 -5.95
CA HIS A 152 -5.97 -7.32 -5.96
C HIS A 152 -4.83 -6.71 -6.77
N LEU A 153 -5.12 -5.60 -7.46
CA LEU A 153 -4.14 -4.80 -8.20
C LEU A 153 -4.30 -3.35 -7.76
N SER A 154 -3.18 -2.69 -7.45
CA SER A 154 -3.15 -1.25 -7.22
C SER A 154 -2.00 -0.63 -7.99
N THR A 155 -2.24 0.54 -8.55
CA THR A 155 -1.15 1.42 -9.00
C THR A 155 -1.03 2.57 -8.03
N ASN A 156 0.12 3.25 -8.02
CA ASN A 156 0.26 4.46 -7.23
C ASN A 156 -0.41 5.69 -7.85
N TYR A 157 -1.08 5.54 -8.99
CA TYR A 157 -2.02 6.54 -9.48
C TYR A 157 -3.39 6.38 -8.81
N THR A 158 -3.99 7.50 -8.41
CA THR A 158 -5.36 7.54 -7.91
C THR A 158 -6.12 8.68 -8.58
N GLN A 159 -7.39 8.45 -8.92
CA GLN A 159 -8.29 9.52 -9.38
C GLN A 159 -8.80 10.40 -8.23
N HIS A 160 -8.69 9.91 -7.00
CA HIS A 160 -9.11 10.62 -5.80
C HIS A 160 -8.13 11.72 -5.44
N GLN A 161 -8.65 12.80 -4.83
CA GLN A 161 -7.81 13.80 -4.20
C GLN A 161 -7.01 13.17 -3.06
N ALA A 162 -5.78 13.63 -2.88
CA ALA A 162 -4.93 13.28 -1.74
C ALA A 162 -4.16 14.53 -1.34
N GLY A 163 -3.90 14.70 -0.06
CA GLY A 163 -3.08 15.82 0.40
C GLY A 163 -1.62 15.71 -0.06
N GLU A 164 -0.94 16.85 -0.14
CA GLU A 164 0.40 16.93 -0.75
C GLU A 164 1.46 16.06 -0.09
N SER A 165 1.32 15.76 1.21
CA SER A 165 2.28 14.91 1.94
C SER A 165 2.29 13.46 1.43
N LEU A 166 1.22 13.04 0.76
CA LEU A 166 1.06 11.71 0.20
C LEU A 166 1.54 11.62 -1.26
N HIS A 167 1.86 12.76 -1.88
CA HIS A 167 2.23 12.81 -3.29
C HIS A 167 3.65 12.28 -3.51
N TYR A 168 3.81 11.50 -4.58
CA TYR A 168 5.12 11.13 -5.06
C TYR A 168 5.79 12.32 -5.73
N ARG A 169 7.05 12.58 -5.34
CA ARG A 169 7.90 13.59 -5.96
C ARG A 169 9.20 12.91 -6.38
N TYR A 170 9.43 12.88 -7.68
CA TYR A 170 10.67 12.39 -8.24
C TYR A 170 11.78 13.42 -8.02
N ARG A 171 12.91 13.01 -7.45
CA ARG A 171 14.04 13.90 -7.11
C ARG A 171 15.14 13.96 -8.16
N GLY A 172 14.95 13.34 -9.33
CA GLY A 172 15.95 13.38 -10.41
C GLY A 172 17.05 12.32 -10.33
N ASN A 173 16.95 11.36 -9.39
CA ASN A 173 17.88 10.24 -9.33
C ASN A 173 17.68 9.35 -10.55
N ALA A 174 18.53 9.52 -11.57
CA ALA A 174 18.53 8.66 -12.75
C ALA A 174 18.74 7.19 -12.33
N GLU A 175 17.95 6.28 -12.92
CA GLU A 175 18.37 4.87 -12.92
C GLU A 175 19.71 4.82 -13.66
N PRO A 176 20.74 4.13 -13.13
CA PRO A 176 21.99 3.96 -13.84
C PRO A 176 21.69 3.29 -15.20
N GLU A 177 22.28 3.76 -16.29
CA GLU A 177 22.15 3.08 -17.57
C GLU A 177 22.81 1.69 -17.46
N LEU A 178 21.98 0.65 -17.48
CA LEU A 178 22.34 -0.73 -17.09
C LEU A 178 23.10 -1.51 -18.18
N HIS A 179 23.70 -0.86 -19.17
CA HIS A 179 24.14 -1.58 -20.36
C HIS A 179 25.43 -2.41 -20.17
N GLU A 180 26.26 -2.13 -19.15
CA GLU A 180 27.59 -2.79 -19.01
C GLU A 180 28.11 -3.06 -17.57
N SER A 181 27.26 -3.18 -16.54
CA SER A 181 27.74 -3.42 -15.16
C SER A 181 27.57 -4.88 -14.67
N ASN A 182 28.63 -5.44 -14.06
CA ASN A 182 28.59 -6.75 -13.39
C ASN A 182 27.62 -6.69 -12.18
N ILE A 183 27.02 -7.82 -11.79
CA ILE A 183 26.02 -7.92 -10.71
C ILE A 183 26.48 -7.23 -9.41
N VAL A 184 27.76 -7.36 -9.05
CA VAL A 184 28.35 -6.72 -7.85
C VAL A 184 28.30 -5.20 -7.94
N GLN A 185 28.63 -4.61 -9.09
CA GLN A 185 28.56 -3.16 -9.27
C GLN A 185 27.11 -2.66 -9.27
N ARG A 186 26.15 -3.46 -9.76
CA ARG A 186 24.73 -3.13 -9.66
C ARG A 186 24.26 -3.11 -8.22
N VAL A 187 24.73 -4.10 -7.45
CA VAL A 187 24.50 -4.25 -6.02
C VAL A 187 25.00 -3.00 -5.28
N ASP A 188 26.26 -2.61 -5.49
CA ASP A 188 26.89 -1.45 -4.85
C ASP A 188 26.23 -0.12 -5.23
N MET A 189 25.93 0.09 -6.52
CA MET A 189 25.24 1.30 -6.99
C MET A 189 23.86 1.44 -6.35
N ARG A 190 23.15 0.32 -6.17
CA ARG A 190 21.81 0.29 -5.61
C ARG A 190 21.83 0.49 -4.09
N GLU A 191 22.82 -0.07 -3.40
CA GLU A 191 23.08 0.21 -1.98
C GLU A 191 23.42 1.68 -1.77
N ALA A 192 24.30 2.26 -2.59
CA ALA A 192 24.64 3.69 -2.51
C ALA A 192 23.41 4.57 -2.75
N GLN A 193 22.55 4.24 -3.72
CA GLN A 193 21.29 4.94 -3.94
C GLN A 193 20.32 4.81 -2.75
N PHE A 194 20.31 3.67 -2.07
CA PHE A 194 19.51 3.44 -0.88
C PHE A 194 20.01 4.27 0.31
N LEU A 195 21.32 4.30 0.54
CA LEU A 195 21.96 5.11 1.59
C LEU A 195 21.82 6.62 1.33
N CYS A 196 21.75 7.04 0.07
CA CYS A 196 21.51 8.44 -0.31
C CYS A 196 20.06 8.91 -0.08
N ARG A 197 19.13 8.03 0.29
CA ARG A 197 17.73 8.44 0.55
C ARG A 197 17.66 9.21 1.86
N SER A 198 17.01 10.38 1.83
CA SER A 198 16.69 11.11 3.07
C SER A 198 15.69 10.37 3.96
N GLN A 199 14.88 9.48 3.39
CA GLN A 199 13.90 8.67 4.09
C GLN A 199 13.81 7.30 3.41
N PHE A 200 13.87 6.20 4.18
CA PHE A 200 13.87 4.86 3.59
C PHE A 200 12.59 4.53 2.80
N ASP A 201 11.47 5.16 3.14
CA ASP A 201 10.14 5.02 2.51
C ASP A 201 9.93 5.96 1.29
N GLU A 202 10.88 6.83 0.98
CA GLU A 202 10.91 7.60 -0.27
C GLU A 202 11.45 6.76 -1.43
N ILE A 203 10.64 5.81 -1.87
CA ILE A 203 10.98 4.92 -2.99
C ILE A 203 10.99 5.71 -4.30
N GLN A 204 12.18 5.97 -4.83
CA GLN A 204 12.41 6.59 -6.14
C GLN A 204 12.48 5.49 -7.20
N TYR A 205 11.45 5.35 -8.04
CA TYR A 205 11.37 4.35 -9.11
C TYR A 205 11.42 4.97 -10.52
N GLY A 206 11.71 6.27 -10.60
CA GLY A 206 11.77 7.05 -11.84
C GLY A 206 10.72 8.15 -11.92
N SER A 207 10.68 8.83 -13.07
CA SER A 207 9.75 9.94 -13.31
C SER A 207 8.30 9.44 -13.42
N ALA A 208 7.40 10.10 -12.69
CA ALA A 208 5.97 9.84 -12.73
C ALA A 208 5.19 11.16 -12.58
N ALA A 209 4.90 11.78 -13.72
CA ALA A 209 4.20 13.05 -13.82
C ALA A 209 3.04 12.96 -14.81
N LEU A 210 1.86 13.38 -14.35
CA LEU A 210 0.64 13.42 -15.13
C LEU A 210 0.71 14.52 -16.21
N LYS A 211 -0.07 14.36 -17.29
CA LYS A 211 -0.28 15.44 -18.27
C LYS A 211 -0.93 16.65 -17.60
N ARG A 212 -0.67 17.86 -18.10
CA ARG A 212 -1.10 19.15 -17.52
C ARG A 212 -2.58 19.22 -17.06
N ASN A 213 -3.48 18.52 -17.77
CA ASN A 213 -4.93 18.52 -17.48
C ASN A 213 -5.46 17.13 -17.10
N ALA A 214 -4.60 16.15 -16.84
CA ALA A 214 -5.04 14.84 -16.39
C ALA A 214 -5.52 14.92 -14.94
N LYS A 215 -6.65 14.25 -14.65
CA LYS A 215 -7.21 14.16 -13.30
C LYS A 215 -6.40 13.16 -12.46
N GLY A 216 -6.46 13.33 -11.15
CA GLY A 216 -5.85 12.43 -10.18
C GLY A 216 -4.47 12.88 -9.72
N VAL A 217 -3.83 12.03 -8.93
CA VAL A 217 -2.49 12.27 -8.34
C VAL A 217 -1.68 10.98 -8.35
N ILE A 218 -0.35 11.13 -8.29
CA ILE A 218 0.57 10.01 -8.07
C ILE A 218 0.95 10.01 -6.59
N LEU A 219 0.64 8.92 -5.90
CA LEU A 219 0.94 8.70 -4.50
C LEU A 219 2.35 8.15 -4.32
N ARG A 220 2.93 8.42 -3.15
CA ARG A 220 4.12 7.70 -2.68
C ARG A 220 3.82 6.20 -2.67
N PRO A 221 4.72 5.34 -3.18
CA PRO A 221 4.51 3.89 -3.21
C PRO A 221 4.08 3.30 -1.87
N VAL A 222 4.65 3.79 -0.74
CA VAL A 222 4.29 3.36 0.62
C VAL A 222 2.83 3.64 1.00
N ILE A 223 2.22 4.73 0.49
CA ILE A 223 0.82 5.06 0.74
C ILE A 223 -0.10 4.13 -0.03
N THR A 224 0.22 3.89 -1.31
CA THR A 224 -0.48 2.93 -2.17
C THR A 224 -0.45 1.53 -1.59
N ALA A 225 0.74 1.11 -1.16
CA ALA A 225 1.00 -0.09 -0.39
C ALA A 225 0.04 -0.22 0.80
N HIS A 226 -0.01 0.78 1.68
CA HIS A 226 -0.93 0.75 2.81
C HIS A 226 -2.39 0.58 2.38
N GLY A 227 -2.84 1.27 1.32
CA GLY A 227 -4.20 1.07 0.79
C GLY A 227 -4.44 -0.35 0.26
N HIS A 228 -3.52 -0.87 -0.53
CA HIS A 228 -3.56 -2.21 -1.12
C HIS A 228 -3.75 -3.30 -0.06
N PHE A 229 -2.93 -3.27 1.00
CA PHE A 229 -3.01 -4.27 2.07
C PHE A 229 -4.19 -4.08 3.00
N ARG A 230 -4.73 -2.87 3.09
CA ARG A 230 -6.00 -2.66 3.80
C ARG A 230 -7.17 -3.32 3.08
N VAL A 231 -7.23 -3.26 1.75
CA VAL A 231 -8.24 -4.01 0.98
C VAL A 231 -8.12 -5.51 1.25
N LEU A 232 -6.92 -6.08 1.12
CA LEU A 232 -6.70 -7.51 1.35
C LEU A 232 -7.05 -7.94 2.77
N ASN A 233 -6.66 -7.16 3.78
CA ASN A 233 -6.97 -7.48 5.18
C ASN A 233 -8.48 -7.40 5.49
N ILE A 234 -9.24 -6.55 4.79
CA ILE A 234 -10.70 -6.54 4.92
C ILE A 234 -11.32 -7.79 4.27
N LEU A 235 -10.82 -8.18 3.09
CA LEU A 235 -11.34 -9.31 2.35
C LEU A 235 -10.97 -10.66 2.98
N PHE A 236 -9.76 -10.79 3.50
CA PHE A 236 -9.16 -12.06 3.93
C PHE A 236 -8.47 -11.93 5.30
N PRO A 237 -9.19 -11.57 6.37
CA PRO A 237 -8.59 -11.26 7.68
C PRO A 237 -7.92 -12.46 8.37
N THR A 238 -8.24 -13.69 7.96
CA THR A 238 -7.74 -14.93 8.57
C THR A 238 -6.64 -15.61 7.77
N VAL A 239 -6.45 -15.20 6.51
CA VAL A 239 -5.43 -15.78 5.66
C VAL A 239 -4.13 -15.11 6.06
N LYS A 240 -3.20 -15.91 6.59
CA LYS A 240 -1.82 -15.47 6.66
C LYS A 240 -1.42 -15.12 5.24
N THR A 241 -1.32 -13.85 4.90
CA THR A 241 -0.58 -13.53 3.69
C THR A 241 0.79 -14.18 3.90
N GLY A 242 1.33 -14.87 2.88
CA GLY A 242 2.67 -15.48 2.94
C GLY A 242 3.74 -14.46 3.35
N ASN A 243 3.34 -13.20 3.40
CA ASN A 243 4.03 -12.02 3.82
C ASN A 243 3.30 -11.16 4.88
N ASP A 244 2.51 -11.69 5.83
CA ASP A 244 1.66 -10.89 6.78
C ASP A 244 2.43 -10.08 7.84
N SER A 245 3.70 -9.88 7.56
CA SER A 245 4.82 -9.72 8.46
C SER A 245 6.02 -9.20 7.67
N ASN A 246 6.15 -9.70 6.45
CA ASN A 246 6.96 -9.12 5.40
C ASN A 246 6.30 -7.85 4.83
N LEU A 247 5.00 -7.61 4.99
CA LEU A 247 4.34 -6.51 4.30
C LEU A 247 4.69 -5.09 4.71
N LEU A 248 5.52 -4.84 5.70
CA LEU A 248 6.13 -3.52 5.89
C LEU A 248 7.65 -3.57 5.94
N ILE A 249 8.25 -4.68 6.35
CA ILE A 249 9.71 -4.91 6.30
C ILE A 249 10.14 -5.13 4.85
N VAL A 250 9.36 -5.87 4.08
CA VAL A 250 9.59 -6.19 2.69
C VAL A 250 9.08 -5.08 1.74
N PHE A 251 8.41 -4.04 2.24
CA PHE A 251 8.40 -2.75 1.54
C PHE A 251 9.75 -2.02 1.57
N TYR A 252 10.59 -2.29 2.57
CA TYR A 252 11.97 -1.81 2.57
C TYR A 252 12.92 -2.72 1.77
N VAL A 253 12.55 -3.99 1.52
CA VAL A 253 13.45 -5.02 0.98
C VAL A 253 13.04 -5.56 -0.41
N GLN A 254 11.75 -5.84 -0.72
CA GLN A 254 11.28 -6.30 -2.06
C GLN A 254 10.93 -5.18 -3.05
N ILE A 255 10.90 -3.90 -2.65
CA ILE A 255 10.86 -2.78 -3.64
C ILE A 255 12.28 -2.45 -4.12
N MET A 256 13.16 -3.44 -4.10
CA MET A 256 14.34 -3.52 -4.95
C MET A 256 13.96 -4.47 -6.09
N PRO A 257 13.90 -4.00 -7.36
CA PRO A 257 13.85 -4.88 -8.52
C PRO A 257 15.05 -5.82 -8.46
N ASP A 258 14.80 -7.04 -7.99
CA ASP A 258 15.70 -8.18 -7.85
C ASP A 258 17.01 -7.96 -7.05
N ASP A 259 17.27 -8.90 -6.14
CA ASP A 259 18.59 -9.23 -5.55
C ASP A 259 19.11 -8.56 -4.26
N PHE A 260 18.26 -8.06 -3.35
CA PHE A 260 18.73 -7.80 -1.97
C PHE A 260 17.76 -8.20 -0.89
N VAL A 261 18.00 -9.37 -0.30
CA VAL A 261 17.60 -9.66 1.09
C VAL A 261 18.69 -9.07 1.99
N MET A 262 18.56 -7.79 2.37
CA MET A 262 19.36 -7.28 3.48
C MET A 262 18.76 -7.77 4.80
N GLN A 263 19.30 -8.87 5.30
CA GLN A 263 19.22 -9.26 6.70
C GLN A 263 19.93 -8.19 7.54
N LEU A 264 19.20 -7.19 8.03
CA LEU A 264 19.65 -6.41 9.18
C LEU A 264 19.49 -7.26 10.45
N HIS A 265 20.37 -8.25 10.60
CA HIS A 265 20.66 -8.85 11.89
C HIS A 265 21.75 -8.04 12.57
N ARG A 266 21.35 -7.38 13.67
CA ARG A 266 22.12 -7.06 14.89
C ARG A 266 23.50 -6.40 14.76
N PHE A 267 23.62 -5.21 15.35
CA PHE A 267 24.65 -4.93 16.34
C PHE A 267 24.00 -4.29 17.57
#